data_AF-A0A0A9YZD5-F1
#
_entry.id   AF-A0A0A9YZD5-F1
#
_cell.length_a   1.000
_cell.length_b   1.000
_cell.length_c   1.000
_cell.angle_alpha   90.00
_cell.angle_beta   90.00
_cell.angle_gamma   90.00
#
_symmetry.space_group_name_H-M   'P 1'
#
loop_
_entity.id
_entity.type
_entity.pdbx_description
1 polymer ?
#
loop_
_entity_poly.entity_id
_entity_poly.type
_entity_poly.pdbx_seq_one_letter_code
_entity_poly.pdbx_strand_id
1 'polypeptide(L)'
;MVQHFFRVTSIWKWPSPIHLIYPTLDGPLGIPVWTEQRNSRTDLMPIITPAYPCMNSTYNICQTTKYHLLREFERGARITQPLAGADVTDEQVYKILQDLVEDIPFFHMYKYFLNIITETVTEKEMEIWYGWVESQLRKFYIRLETIPGLLLHPFPTSFDETLLSGGDHGTQSQVVKDETVTALHTDGGVQVTDVLEDTGEPESVAHPLRKHLYIG
;
A
#
# COMPACT_ATOMS: atom_id res chain seq x y z
N MET A 1 -17.07 -6.49 18.44
CA MET A 1 -15.83 -7.04 17.82
C MET A 1 -14.96 -5.95 17.19
N VAL A 2 -15.47 -5.15 16.26
CA VAL A 2 -14.69 -4.07 15.58
C VAL A 2 -14.03 -3.10 16.57
N GLN A 3 -14.79 -2.59 17.54
CA GLN A 3 -14.24 -1.71 18.59
C GLN A 3 -13.10 -2.36 19.38
N HIS A 4 -13.25 -3.64 19.74
CA HIS A 4 -12.21 -4.38 20.46
C HIS A 4 -10.96 -4.59 19.62
N PHE A 5 -11.10 -4.86 18.32
CA PHE A 5 -9.97 -4.97 17.41
C PHE A 5 -9.12 -3.70 17.44
N PHE A 6 -9.70 -2.54 17.15
CA PHE A 6 -8.96 -1.27 17.12
C PHE A 6 -8.40 -0.89 18.49
N ARG A 7 -9.16 -1.11 19.57
CA ARG A 7 -8.67 -0.86 20.93
C ARG A 7 -7.45 -1.72 21.27
N VAL A 8 -7.45 -3.00 20.91
CA VAL A 8 -6.35 -3.91 21.22
C VAL A 8 -5.13 -3.64 20.33
N THR A 9 -5.33 -3.45 19.02
CA THR A 9 -4.21 -3.23 18.08
C THR A 9 -3.51 -1.89 18.27
N SER A 10 -4.24 -0.84 18.69
CA SER A 10 -3.66 0.48 18.96
C SER A 10 -2.77 0.51 20.21
N ILE A 11 -3.10 -0.24 21.26
CA ILE A 11 -2.29 -0.30 22.50
C ILE A 11 -1.28 -1.46 22.51
N TRP A 12 -1.23 -2.26 21.45
CA TRP A 12 -0.37 -3.43 21.38
C TRP A 12 1.11 -3.03 21.41
N LYS A 13 1.89 -3.72 22.24
CA LYS A 13 3.32 -3.43 22.44
C LYS A 13 4.17 -4.09 21.35
N TRP A 14 4.09 -3.58 20.13
CA TRP A 14 4.95 -4.03 19.03
C TRP A 14 6.44 -3.85 19.38
N PRO A 15 7.33 -4.82 19.09
CA PRO A 15 7.16 -5.95 18.16
C PRO A 15 6.71 -7.26 18.81
N SER A 16 6.08 -7.27 19.99
CA SER A 16 5.56 -8.53 20.56
C SER A 16 4.61 -9.22 19.57
N PRO A 17 4.76 -10.53 19.32
CA PRO A 17 4.01 -11.24 18.29
C PRO A 17 2.56 -11.51 18.67
N ILE A 18 1.69 -11.47 17.66
CA ILE A 18 0.31 -11.97 17.79
C ILE A 18 0.29 -13.44 17.39
N HIS A 19 -0.15 -14.29 18.31
CA HIS A 19 -0.35 -15.72 18.12
C HIS A 19 -1.83 -16.08 18.19
N LEU A 20 -2.32 -16.84 17.22
CA LEU A 20 -3.67 -17.43 17.27
C LEU A 20 -3.68 -18.74 18.07
N ILE A 21 -2.57 -19.49 18.01
CA ILE A 21 -2.34 -20.71 18.78
C ILE A 21 -0.90 -20.74 19.30
N TYR A 22 -0.63 -21.59 20.28
CA TYR A 22 0.75 -21.82 20.73
C TYR A 22 1.57 -22.48 19.61
N PRO A 23 2.72 -21.91 19.21
CA PRO A 23 3.48 -22.43 18.08
C PRO A 23 4.15 -23.77 18.42
N THR A 24 4.03 -24.73 17.51
CA THR A 24 4.78 -25.99 17.58
C THR A 24 6.20 -25.75 17.11
N LEU A 25 7.16 -25.73 18.05
CA LEU A 25 8.58 -25.50 17.77
C LEU A 25 9.25 -26.73 17.13
N ASP A 26 8.91 -27.92 17.63
CA ASP A 26 9.48 -29.19 17.18
C ASP A 26 8.46 -29.94 16.31
N GLY A 27 8.44 -29.61 15.03
CA GLY A 27 7.59 -30.30 14.07
C GLY A 27 8.28 -31.48 13.37
N PRO A 28 7.50 -32.36 12.73
CA PRO A 28 7.97 -33.63 12.20
C PRO A 28 8.97 -33.51 11.05
N LEU A 29 9.06 -32.34 10.42
CA LEU A 29 9.88 -32.10 9.24
C LEU A 29 11.23 -31.41 9.55
N GLY A 30 11.47 -31.00 10.80
CA GLY A 30 12.72 -30.31 11.18
C GLY A 30 12.97 -28.99 10.44
N ILE A 31 11.92 -28.35 9.91
CA ILE A 31 11.99 -27.10 9.14
C ILE A 31 12.07 -25.93 10.13
N PRO A 32 12.85 -24.86 9.84
CA PRO A 32 12.91 -23.70 10.71
C PRO A 32 11.53 -23.07 10.91
N VAL A 33 11.14 -22.90 12.17
CA VAL A 33 9.94 -22.20 12.60
C VAL A 33 10.31 -20.78 13.04
N TRP A 34 9.42 -19.82 12.81
CA TRP A 34 9.57 -18.47 13.32
C TRP A 34 9.68 -18.49 14.85
N THR A 35 10.67 -17.77 15.39
CA THR A 35 10.86 -17.59 16.83
C THR A 35 11.21 -16.14 17.14
N GLU A 36 10.70 -15.62 18.24
CA GLU A 36 10.96 -14.25 18.68
C GLU A 36 12.47 -14.00 18.89
N GLN A 37 13.18 -15.00 19.43
CA GLN A 37 14.63 -14.91 19.65
C GLN A 37 15.42 -14.66 18.36
N ARG A 38 15.00 -15.26 17.23
CA ARG A 38 15.70 -15.13 15.94
C ARG A 38 15.32 -13.85 15.20
N ASN A 39 14.06 -13.41 15.29
CA ASN A 39 13.51 -12.36 14.44
C ASN A 39 13.16 -11.05 15.17
N SER A 40 13.39 -10.96 16.49
CA SER A 40 13.08 -9.77 17.31
C SER A 40 13.70 -8.46 16.80
N ARG A 41 14.81 -8.54 16.05
CA ARG A 41 15.50 -7.36 15.51
C ARG A 41 14.99 -6.93 14.13
N THR A 42 14.36 -7.83 13.38
CA THR A 42 13.96 -7.60 11.98
C THR A 42 12.47 -7.31 11.85
N ASP A 43 11.65 -7.97 12.66
CA ASP A 43 10.21 -7.96 12.50
C ASP A 43 9.58 -6.84 13.32
N LEU A 44 8.86 -5.93 12.64
CA LEU A 44 8.34 -4.72 13.27
C LEU A 44 6.96 -4.89 13.90
N MET A 45 6.12 -5.75 13.30
CA MET A 45 4.75 -6.05 13.72
C MET A 45 4.37 -7.52 13.43
N PRO A 46 4.98 -8.52 14.08
CA PRO A 46 4.81 -9.92 13.71
C PRO A 46 3.41 -10.48 13.99
N ILE A 47 2.77 -11.03 12.96
CA ILE A 47 1.52 -11.79 13.06
C ILE A 47 1.81 -13.22 12.56
N ILE A 48 1.70 -14.20 13.45
CA ILE A 48 2.25 -15.53 13.22
C ILE A 48 1.18 -16.48 12.67
N THR A 49 1.49 -17.15 11.56
CA THR A 49 0.64 -18.18 10.99
C THR A 49 0.47 -19.35 11.98
N PRO A 50 -0.75 -19.87 12.15
CA PRO A 50 -1.01 -20.90 13.15
C PRO A 50 -0.48 -22.27 12.73
N ALA A 51 -0.42 -22.58 11.44
CA ALA A 51 0.00 -23.90 10.95
C ALA A 51 1.53 -24.06 10.96
N TYR A 52 2.01 -25.26 11.28
CA TYR A 52 3.42 -25.61 11.16
C TYR A 52 3.84 -25.72 9.68
N PRO A 53 5.01 -25.19 9.27
CA PRO A 53 5.91 -24.35 10.07
C PRO A 53 5.34 -22.94 10.24
N CYS A 54 5.30 -22.43 11.48
CA CYS A 54 4.81 -21.09 11.76
C CYS A 54 5.75 -20.04 11.17
N MET A 55 5.18 -19.02 10.54
CA MET A 55 5.88 -17.94 9.82
C MET A 55 5.25 -16.60 10.16
N ASN A 56 5.98 -15.51 9.97
CA ASN A 56 5.44 -14.16 10.08
C ASN A 56 4.73 -13.76 8.78
N SER A 57 3.42 -13.50 8.82
CA SER A 57 2.64 -13.05 7.67
C SER A 57 2.86 -11.58 7.31
N THR A 58 3.31 -10.77 8.26
CA THR A 58 3.51 -9.33 8.11
C THR A 58 4.99 -8.96 7.98
N TYR A 59 5.79 -9.89 7.46
CA TYR A 59 7.23 -9.72 7.26
C TYR A 59 7.58 -8.56 6.32
N ASN A 60 6.64 -8.09 5.49
CA ASN A 60 6.84 -6.96 4.57
C ASN A 60 6.69 -5.58 5.20
N ILE A 61 6.25 -5.49 6.45
CA ILE A 61 6.12 -4.20 7.14
C ILE A 61 7.50 -3.55 7.32
N CYS A 62 7.58 -2.29 6.91
CA CYS A 62 8.72 -1.38 7.11
C CYS A 62 8.34 -0.28 8.11
N GLN A 63 9.27 0.62 8.47
CA GLN A 63 9.01 1.58 9.54
C GLN A 63 7.93 2.60 9.17
N THR A 64 7.88 3.03 7.91
CA THR A 64 6.88 3.99 7.44
C THR A 64 5.50 3.36 7.41
N THR A 65 5.36 2.15 6.85
CA THR A 65 4.08 1.42 6.84
C THR A 65 3.60 1.10 8.26
N LYS A 66 4.51 0.75 9.19
CA LYS A 66 4.18 0.63 10.62
C LYS A 66 3.63 1.94 11.19
N TYR A 67 4.27 3.07 10.91
CA TYR A 67 3.80 4.38 11.37
C TYR A 67 2.37 4.68 10.89
N HIS A 68 2.08 4.45 9.60
CA HIS A 68 0.74 4.64 9.05
C HIS A 68 -0.28 3.67 9.67
N LEU A 69 0.05 2.38 9.80
CA LEU A 69 -0.81 1.38 10.43
C LEU A 69 -1.17 1.74 11.88
N LEU A 70 -0.20 2.20 12.67
CA LEU A 70 -0.46 2.61 14.06
C LEU A 70 -1.38 3.82 14.14
N ARG A 71 -1.18 4.82 13.27
CA ARG A 71 -2.07 5.99 13.17
C ARG A 71 -3.49 5.59 12.78
N GLU A 72 -3.65 4.66 11.85
CA GLU A 72 -4.96 4.17 11.44
C GLU A 72 -5.63 3.32 12.53
N PHE A 73 -4.86 2.54 13.30
CA PHE A 73 -5.41 1.84 14.46
C PHE A 73 -5.86 2.79 15.56
N GLU A 74 -5.10 3.85 15.84
CA GLU A 74 -5.49 4.90 16.79
C GLU A 74 -6.74 5.66 16.32
N ARG A 75 -6.81 6.03 15.03
CA ARG A 75 -7.99 6.64 14.42
C ARG A 75 -9.22 5.74 14.56
N GLY A 76 -9.11 4.48 14.18
CA GLY A 76 -10.20 3.51 14.31
C GLY A 76 -10.62 3.28 15.76
N ALA A 77 -9.69 3.29 16.71
CA ALA A 77 -9.99 3.16 18.14
C ALA A 77 -10.79 4.36 18.66
N ARG A 78 -10.48 5.57 18.19
CA ARG A 78 -11.21 6.80 18.51
C ARG A 78 -12.61 6.81 17.91
N ILE A 79 -12.74 6.48 16.63
CA ILE A 79 -14.03 6.43 15.91
C ILE A 79 -14.95 5.40 16.56
N THR A 80 -14.42 4.23 16.94
CA THR A 80 -15.21 3.14 17.52
C THR A 80 -15.37 3.25 19.04
N GLN A 81 -14.73 4.21 19.71
CA GLN A 81 -14.84 4.41 21.16
C GLN A 81 -16.29 4.51 21.68
N PRO A 82 -17.23 5.21 21.00
CA PRO A 82 -18.62 5.30 21.44
C PRO A 82 -19.35 3.95 21.47
N LEU A 83 -18.89 2.95 20.70
CA LEU A 83 -19.47 1.60 20.67
C LEU A 83 -19.23 0.79 21.96
N ALA A 84 -18.43 1.31 22.89
CA ALA A 84 -18.18 0.64 24.17
C ALA A 84 -19.32 0.81 25.20
N GLY A 85 -20.29 1.68 24.93
CA GLY A 85 -21.48 1.88 25.77
C GLY A 85 -22.55 0.81 25.55
N ALA A 86 -23.44 0.62 26.53
CA ALA A 86 -24.50 -0.39 26.48
C ALA A 86 -25.71 -0.01 25.59
N ASP A 87 -25.91 1.28 25.32
CA ASP A 87 -27.07 1.81 24.59
C ASP A 87 -26.62 2.54 23.32
N VAL A 88 -26.32 1.77 22.26
CA VAL A 88 -25.99 2.32 20.94
C VAL A 88 -27.11 1.95 19.98
N THR A 89 -27.64 2.95 19.27
CA THR A 89 -28.67 2.74 18.24
C THR A 89 -28.06 2.26 16.93
N ASP A 90 -28.84 1.53 16.12
CA ASP A 90 -28.39 1.04 14.81
C ASP A 90 -27.94 2.18 13.88
N GLU A 91 -28.60 3.34 13.95
CA GLU A 91 -28.23 4.55 13.19
C GLU A 91 -26.83 5.06 13.57
N GLN A 92 -26.50 5.08 14.87
CA GLN A 92 -25.17 5.46 15.35
C GLN A 92 -24.10 4.46 14.91
N VAL A 93 -24.41 3.15 14.94
CA VAL A 93 -23.50 2.12 14.44
C VAL A 93 -23.20 2.33 12.96
N TYR A 94 -24.25 2.56 12.15
CA TYR A 94 -24.10 2.80 10.71
C TYR A 94 -23.22 4.00 10.43
N LYS A 95 -23.44 5.13 11.12
CA LYS A 95 -22.60 6.32 10.99
C LYS A 95 -21.13 6.05 11.34
N ILE A 96 -20.88 5.35 12.46
CA ILE A 96 -19.51 4.99 12.88
C ILE A 96 -18.82 4.11 11.83
N LEU A 97 -19.56 3.19 11.19
CA LEU A 97 -19.02 2.37 10.12
C LEU A 97 -18.70 3.19 8.86
N GLN A 98 -19.53 4.18 8.52
CA GLN A 98 -19.24 5.11 7.43
C GLN A 98 -17.97 5.91 7.71
N ASP A 99 -17.83 6.49 8.90
CA ASP A 99 -16.64 7.26 9.29
C ASP A 99 -15.36 6.37 9.31
N LEU A 100 -15.51 5.09 9.64
CA LEU A 100 -14.40 4.14 9.69
C LEU A 100 -13.87 3.77 8.29
N VAL A 101 -14.77 3.64 7.31
CA VAL A 101 -14.47 3.22 5.94
C VAL A 101 -14.34 4.40 4.98
N GLU A 102 -14.42 5.63 5.49
CA GLU A 102 -14.17 6.84 4.71
C GLU A 102 -12.83 6.77 3.95
N ASP A 103 -12.90 7.11 2.66
CA ASP A 103 -11.73 7.09 1.78
C ASP A 103 -10.69 8.11 2.23
N ILE A 104 -9.42 7.69 2.19
CA ILE A 104 -8.30 8.55 2.51
C ILE A 104 -8.02 9.46 1.30
N PRO A 105 -8.03 10.80 1.43
CA PRO A 105 -7.75 11.73 0.33
C PRO A 105 -6.24 11.79 0.03
N PHE A 106 -5.64 10.65 -0.32
CA PHE A 106 -4.20 10.43 -0.42
C PHE A 106 -3.47 11.50 -1.24
N PHE A 107 -4.00 11.84 -2.42
CA PHE A 107 -3.38 12.80 -3.34
C PHE A 107 -3.43 14.27 -2.86
N HIS A 108 -4.20 14.55 -1.81
CA HIS A 108 -4.28 15.88 -1.19
C HIS A 108 -3.54 15.94 0.15
N MET A 109 -3.11 14.79 0.68
CA MET A 109 -2.43 14.71 1.99
C MET A 109 -0.95 15.10 1.92
N TYR A 110 -0.31 14.91 0.77
CA TYR A 110 1.12 15.09 0.60
C TYR A 110 1.42 16.21 -0.39
N LYS A 111 2.49 16.95 -0.12
CA LYS A 111 2.97 18.02 -1.00
C LYS A 111 3.79 17.47 -2.17
N TYR A 112 4.42 16.32 -1.98
CA TYR A 112 5.33 15.71 -2.92
C TYR A 112 4.91 14.27 -3.14
N PHE A 113 5.05 13.78 -4.37
CA PHE A 113 4.79 12.40 -4.73
C PHE A 113 5.94 11.87 -5.56
N LEU A 114 6.29 10.62 -5.34
CA LEU A 114 7.14 9.84 -6.21
C LEU A 114 6.26 8.92 -7.07
N ASN A 115 6.34 9.11 -8.39
CA ASN A 115 5.66 8.27 -9.37
C ASN A 115 6.67 7.29 -9.98
N ILE A 116 6.42 5.98 -9.83
CA ILE A 116 7.17 4.93 -10.49
C ILE A 116 6.35 4.46 -11.68
N ILE A 117 6.90 4.64 -12.88
CA ILE A 117 6.23 4.30 -14.14
C ILE A 117 6.85 3.02 -14.68
N THR A 118 6.01 2.04 -15.01
CA THR A 118 6.41 0.82 -15.70
C THR A 118 5.79 0.81 -17.08
N GLU A 119 6.58 0.54 -18.11
CA GLU A 119 6.18 0.64 -19.52
C GLU A 119 6.50 -0.66 -20.26
N THR A 120 5.55 -1.20 -21.02
CA THR A 120 5.74 -2.39 -21.87
C THR A 120 4.93 -2.27 -23.16
N VAL A 121 5.20 -3.15 -24.12
CA VAL A 121 4.49 -3.16 -25.42
C VAL A 121 3.22 -4.02 -25.33
N THR A 122 3.25 -5.12 -24.57
CA THR A 122 2.11 -6.04 -24.46
C THR A 122 1.62 -6.18 -23.01
N GLU A 123 0.35 -6.56 -22.85
CA GLU A 123 -0.30 -6.76 -21.54
C GLU A 123 0.35 -7.91 -20.75
N LYS A 124 0.69 -9.00 -21.44
CA LYS A 124 1.38 -10.14 -20.83
C LYS A 124 2.76 -9.76 -20.29
N GLU A 125 3.51 -8.96 -21.04
CA GLU A 125 4.79 -8.42 -20.56
C GLU A 125 4.57 -7.46 -19.39
N MET A 126 3.49 -6.65 -19.43
CA MET A 126 3.16 -5.74 -18.33
C MET A 126 2.93 -6.51 -17.03
N GLU A 127 2.17 -7.60 -17.04
CA GLU A 127 1.92 -8.40 -15.84
C GLU A 127 3.21 -8.95 -15.22
N ILE A 128 4.10 -9.50 -16.07
CA ILE A 128 5.39 -10.05 -15.63
C ILE A 128 6.31 -8.93 -15.13
N TRP A 129 6.41 -7.84 -15.89
CA TRP A 129 7.29 -6.72 -15.58
C TRP A 129 6.85 -6.00 -14.32
N TYR A 130 5.56 -5.69 -14.21
CA TYR A 130 4.96 -5.08 -13.03
C TYR A 130 5.14 -5.99 -11.81
N GLY A 131 4.90 -7.29 -11.92
CA GLY A 131 5.13 -8.23 -10.82
C GLY A 131 6.59 -8.26 -10.36
N TRP A 132 7.55 -8.16 -11.28
CA TRP A 132 8.95 -8.01 -10.92
C TRP A 132 9.23 -6.68 -10.19
N VAL A 133 8.71 -5.56 -10.70
CA VAL A 133 8.87 -4.24 -10.06
C VAL A 133 8.26 -4.24 -8.66
N GLU A 134 7.04 -4.75 -8.50
CA GLU A 134 6.33 -4.90 -7.22
C GLU A 134 7.17 -5.69 -6.21
N SER A 135 7.82 -6.78 -6.64
CA SER A 135 8.70 -7.57 -5.79
C SER A 135 9.95 -6.81 -5.28
N GLN A 136 10.37 -5.75 -5.98
CA GLN A 136 11.50 -4.92 -5.57
C GLN A 136 11.10 -3.69 -4.73
N LEU A 137 9.83 -3.27 -4.76
CA LEU A 137 9.34 -2.06 -4.06
C LEU A 137 9.69 -2.08 -2.58
N ARG A 138 9.56 -3.23 -1.92
CA ARG A 138 9.94 -3.34 -0.49
C ARG A 138 11.40 -2.98 -0.25
N LYS A 139 12.33 -3.48 -1.06
CA LYS A 139 13.77 -3.17 -0.91
C LYS A 139 14.02 -1.70 -1.17
N PHE A 140 13.28 -1.11 -2.11
CA PHE A 140 13.32 0.30 -2.42
C PHE A 140 12.84 1.14 -1.23
N TYR A 141 11.70 0.81 -0.62
CA TYR A 141 11.17 1.50 0.57
C TYR A 141 12.15 1.45 1.73
N ILE A 142 12.70 0.27 2.04
CA ILE A 142 13.69 0.11 3.13
C ILE A 142 14.94 0.99 2.89
N ARG A 143 15.37 1.17 1.64
CA ARG A 143 16.49 2.07 1.33
C ARG A 143 16.11 3.53 1.50
N LEU A 144 14.93 3.94 1.04
CA LEU A 144 14.45 5.31 1.20
C LEU A 144 14.26 5.69 2.67
N GLU A 145 13.83 4.75 3.52
CA GLU A 145 13.70 4.95 4.97
C GLU A 145 15.03 5.31 5.66
N THR A 146 16.18 5.02 5.04
CA THR A 146 17.48 5.40 5.60
C THR A 146 17.75 6.90 5.52
N ILE A 147 17.00 7.63 4.70
CA ILE A 147 17.12 9.08 4.54
C ILE A 147 16.44 9.77 5.74
N PRO A 148 17.19 10.48 6.60
CA PRO A 148 16.60 11.13 7.76
C PRO A 148 15.54 12.17 7.37
N GLY A 149 14.38 12.12 8.02
CA GLY A 149 13.28 13.05 7.78
C GLY A 149 12.34 12.68 6.64
N LEU A 150 12.61 11.59 5.91
CA LEU A 150 11.72 11.07 4.88
C LEU A 150 10.71 10.08 5.49
N LEU A 151 9.41 10.33 5.27
CA LEU A 151 8.33 9.40 5.59
C LEU A 151 7.63 9.03 4.28
N LEU A 152 7.46 7.74 4.02
CA LEU A 152 6.89 7.22 2.79
C LEU A 152 5.50 6.67 3.02
N HIS A 153 4.53 7.10 2.22
CA HIS A 153 3.21 6.49 2.21
C HIS A 153 2.97 5.85 0.83
N PRO A 154 3.29 4.56 0.63
CA PRO A 154 3.02 3.90 -0.63
C PRO A 154 1.52 3.72 -0.84
N PHE A 155 1.01 4.09 -2.01
CA PHE A 155 -0.36 3.82 -2.40
C PHE A 155 -0.52 2.32 -2.73
N PRO A 156 -1.58 1.64 -2.28
CA PRO A 156 -1.67 0.18 -2.35
C PRO A 156 -1.92 -0.37 -3.76
N THR A 157 -2.38 0.45 -4.69
CA THR A 157 -2.76 0.02 -6.05
C THR A 157 -1.99 0.76 -7.12
N SER A 158 -1.79 0.13 -8.27
CA SER A 158 -1.29 0.80 -9.48
C SER A 158 -2.43 1.41 -10.29
N PHE A 159 -2.11 2.40 -11.12
CA PHE A 159 -3.03 3.01 -12.07
C PHE A 159 -2.58 2.72 -13.51
N ASP A 160 -3.51 2.35 -14.37
CA ASP A 160 -3.23 2.11 -15.79
C ASP A 160 -3.43 3.42 -16.58
N GLU A 161 -2.45 3.80 -17.41
CA GLU A 161 -2.51 5.07 -18.17
C GLU A 161 -3.56 5.06 -19.29
N THR A 162 -4.03 3.88 -19.71
CA THR A 162 -5.11 3.74 -20.71
C THR A 162 -6.44 4.36 -20.25
N LEU A 163 -6.62 4.55 -18.94
CA LEU A 163 -7.81 5.21 -18.36
C LEU A 163 -7.66 6.73 -18.24
N LEU A 164 -6.45 7.28 -18.41
CA LEU A 164 -6.17 8.70 -18.26
C LEU A 164 -6.27 9.48 -19.59
N SER A 165 -6.28 8.78 -20.73
CA SER A 165 -6.31 9.36 -22.08
C SER A 165 -7.67 9.27 -22.80
N GLY A 166 -8.75 8.88 -22.10
CA GLY A 166 -10.10 8.73 -22.66
C GLY A 166 -10.94 10.00 -22.66
N GLY A 167 -10.72 10.88 -23.65
CA GLY A 167 -11.72 11.86 -24.06
C GLY A 167 -12.89 11.19 -24.80
N ASP A 168 -14.04 11.17 -24.14
CA ASP A 168 -15.41 10.97 -24.67
C ASP A 168 -15.68 9.70 -25.50
N HIS A 169 -16.39 8.72 -24.90
CA HIS A 169 -17.72 8.26 -25.34
C HIS A 169 -18.18 7.04 -24.53
N GLY A 170 -19.16 7.28 -23.65
CA GLY A 170 -20.22 6.35 -23.26
C GLY A 170 -19.86 4.91 -22.87
N THR A 171 -19.38 4.69 -21.65
CA THR A 171 -19.79 3.56 -20.80
C THR A 171 -19.53 3.94 -19.34
N GLN A 172 -20.58 3.89 -18.52
CA GLN A 172 -20.49 4.12 -17.08
C GLN A 172 -19.62 3.03 -16.44
N SER A 173 -18.42 3.40 -16.00
CA SER A 173 -17.68 2.70 -14.95
C SER A 173 -16.90 3.77 -14.21
N GLN A 174 -17.00 3.75 -12.88
CA GLN A 174 -16.65 4.83 -11.96
C GLN A 174 -15.23 5.34 -12.20
N VAL A 175 -15.16 6.40 -12.99
CA VAL A 175 -13.96 7.19 -13.23
C VAL A 175 -13.74 8.01 -11.96
N VAL A 176 -12.61 7.77 -11.28
CA VAL A 176 -11.98 8.78 -10.43
C VAL A 176 -11.60 9.93 -11.36
N LYS A 177 -12.57 10.80 -11.64
CA LYS A 177 -12.35 12.12 -12.22
C LYS A 177 -11.91 13.03 -11.08
N ASP A 178 -10.75 12.73 -10.51
CA ASP A 178 -10.05 13.75 -9.74
C ASP A 178 -9.09 14.42 -10.71
N GLU A 179 -9.40 15.67 -11.03
CA GLU A 179 -8.63 16.60 -11.87
C GLU A 179 -7.15 16.75 -11.42
N THR A 180 -6.75 16.10 -10.33
CA THR A 180 -5.42 16.13 -9.72
C THR A 180 -4.37 15.27 -10.40
N VAL A 181 -4.72 14.10 -10.97
CA VAL A 181 -3.71 13.26 -11.66
C VAL A 181 -3.25 13.93 -12.95
N THR A 182 -4.15 14.62 -13.65
CA THR A 182 -3.81 15.43 -14.82
C THR A 182 -3.07 16.71 -14.41
N ALA A 183 -3.45 17.34 -13.28
CA ALA A 183 -2.79 18.56 -12.80
C ALA A 183 -1.33 18.33 -12.32
N LEU A 184 -1.00 17.15 -11.78
CA LEU A 184 0.38 16.79 -11.42
C LEU A 184 1.30 16.67 -12.65
N HIS A 185 0.75 16.39 -13.84
CA HIS A 185 1.51 16.37 -15.09
C HIS A 185 1.77 17.77 -15.68
N THR A 186 1.02 18.79 -15.26
CA THR A 186 1.07 20.12 -15.89
C THR A 186 1.98 21.13 -15.18
N ASP A 187 2.50 20.83 -13.99
CA ASP A 187 3.25 21.83 -13.22
C ASP A 187 4.62 21.30 -12.74
N GLY A 188 5.66 21.64 -13.50
CA GLY A 188 7.05 21.40 -13.10
C GLY A 188 7.94 20.87 -14.22
N GLY A 189 8.27 21.73 -15.19
CA GLY A 189 9.24 21.39 -16.22
C GLY A 189 10.64 21.12 -15.66
N VAL A 190 11.20 19.97 -16.02
CA VAL A 190 12.62 19.79 -16.33
C VAL A 190 12.69 18.75 -17.46
N GLN A 191 12.86 19.23 -18.70
CA GLN A 191 13.27 18.37 -19.81
C GLN A 191 14.78 18.17 -19.71
N VAL A 192 15.23 16.92 -19.58
CA VAL A 192 16.54 16.51 -20.10
C VAL A 192 16.39 15.08 -20.62
N THR A 193 16.28 14.95 -21.94
CA THR A 193 16.71 13.74 -22.65
C THR A 193 17.35 14.20 -23.95
N ASP A 194 18.60 13.77 -24.13
CA ASP A 194 19.48 14.10 -25.24
C ASP A 194 18.88 13.81 -26.62
N VAL A 195 19.25 14.68 -27.56
CA VAL A 195 18.92 14.63 -28.98
C VAL A 195 19.62 13.43 -29.64
N LEU A 196 18.84 12.55 -30.26
CA LEU A 196 19.27 11.79 -31.43
C LEU A 196 18.18 11.92 -32.49
N GLU A 197 18.45 12.76 -33.49
CA GLU A 197 17.71 12.76 -34.76
C GLU A 197 18.05 11.48 -35.51
N ASP A 198 17.04 10.68 -35.85
CA ASP A 198 17.08 9.89 -37.07
C ASP A 198 15.69 9.83 -37.70
N THR A 199 15.65 10.15 -38.99
CA THR A 199 14.45 10.30 -39.83
C THR A 199 14.03 8.97 -40.43
N GLY A 200 12.79 8.52 -40.19
CA GLY A 200 12.20 7.39 -40.91
C GLY A 200 10.72 7.13 -40.54
N GLU A 201 9.85 7.30 -41.55
CA GLU A 201 8.45 6.86 -41.82
C GLU A 201 7.46 6.42 -40.69
N PRO A 202 6.13 6.64 -40.87
CA PRO A 202 5.15 6.45 -39.81
C PRO A 202 4.71 4.98 -39.74
N GLU A 203 5.42 4.17 -38.95
CA GLU A 203 4.83 2.93 -38.45
C GLU A 203 3.67 3.28 -37.50
N SER A 204 2.58 2.51 -37.58
CA SER A 204 1.45 2.59 -36.65
C SER A 204 1.96 2.28 -35.23
N VAL A 205 2.41 3.32 -34.52
CA VAL A 205 2.99 3.21 -33.19
C VAL A 205 1.91 2.72 -32.24
N ALA A 206 1.96 1.43 -31.89
CA ALA A 206 1.20 0.92 -30.77
C ALA A 206 1.62 1.71 -29.53
N HIS A 207 0.69 2.46 -28.94
CA HIS A 207 0.99 3.21 -27.73
C HIS A 207 1.41 2.22 -26.63
N PRO A 208 2.56 2.43 -25.99
CA PRO A 208 3.04 1.53 -24.97
C PRO A 208 2.08 1.54 -23.78
N LEU A 209 1.84 0.35 -23.21
CA LEU A 209 1.06 0.21 -21.99
C LEU A 209 1.89 0.73 -20.82
N ARG A 210 1.27 1.51 -19.95
CA ARG A 210 1.94 2.09 -18.78
C ARG A 210 1.13 1.89 -17.52
N LYS A 211 1.83 1.59 -16.43
CA LYS A 211 1.30 1.57 -15.08
C LYS A 211 2.07 2.52 -14.18
N HIS A 212 1.33 3.20 -13.32
CA HIS A 212 1.85 4.16 -12.36
C HIS A 212 1.66 3.67 -10.94
N LEU A 213 2.71 3.80 -10.13
CA LEU A 213 2.71 3.55 -8.70
C LEU A 213 3.07 4.85 -7.99
N TYR A 214 2.25 5.25 -7.02
CA TYR A 214 2.44 6.50 -6.29
C TYR A 214 2.90 6.26 -4.85
N ILE A 215 3.82 7.10 -4.40
CA ILE A 215 4.28 7.15 -3.01
C ILE A 215 4.23 8.62 -2.59
N GLY A 216 3.48 8.92 -1.52
CA GLY A 216 3.40 10.26 -0.91
C GLY A 216 4.44 10.47 0.17
#